data_AF-A0A1A3HXK4-F1
#
_entry.id   AF-A0A1A3HXK4-F1
#
_cell.length_a   1.000
_cell.length_b   1.000
_cell.length_c   1.000
_cell.angle_alpha   90.00
_cell.angle_beta   90.00
_cell.angle_gamma   90.00
#
_symmetry.space_group_name_H-M   'P 1'
#
loop_
_entity.id
_entity.type
_entity.pdbx_description
1 polymer ?
#
loop_
_entity_poly.entity_id
_entity_poly.type
_entity_poly.pdbx_seq_one_letter_code
_entity_poly.pdbx_strand_id
1 'polypeptide(L)'
;MSAAATDLSNIASMITAANSAASGCTSAVLAAGADEVSAAIAALFSAHGQAYQVLSAEAAAFHQQFVQSLTGGAVQYAAAEAAAANPLQTVEQDILGVINTPSQLLTGRPLIGNGANGAPGTGASGGNGGWLLGNGGNGGSGADSQNGGNGGAGGLIGGVGGNGGVGGAGGAAGGNGGAGGLLGGAGGGGGVGGISGLSGGAGGNGGAGGLFASGGSGGAGGMGNLTGGVGGHGGSGGLFATGGNGGLGGYGLANGGNGGGGGAGGWFGAGGAGGAGGAGLSPTGTGGVGGTGGDGGLFASGGAGGAGGIGGFGASGTGGAGGNGGNGGIIGGDGGVGGQGGTGPTQGGIGGTGGAGGFVSGNGGAGGAGGGSLDHGGAGGAGGKSGLVGNGGSGGAGGVPGSGAVWGSGGNGGDAELIGFGGNGGNSKAPANPGSGGAGGLLFGAPGVNGSA
;
A
#
# COMPACT_ATOMS: atom_id res chain seq x y z
N MET A 1 -2.55 -17.08 25.91
CA MET A 1 -2.91 -17.41 27.32
C MET A 1 -2.85 -16.19 28.25
N SER A 2 -1.86 -15.29 28.14
CA SER A 2 -1.78 -14.05 28.96
C SER A 2 -3.03 -13.14 28.82
N ALA A 3 -3.51 -12.89 27.60
CA ALA A 3 -4.73 -12.09 27.39
C ALA A 3 -5.97 -12.66 28.11
N ALA A 4 -6.17 -13.98 28.04
CA ALA A 4 -7.29 -14.64 28.71
C ALA A 4 -7.21 -14.55 30.25
N ALA A 5 -6.01 -14.59 30.85
CA ALA A 5 -5.85 -14.41 32.29
C ALA A 5 -6.20 -12.98 32.74
N THR A 6 -5.81 -11.98 31.95
CA THR A 6 -6.19 -10.57 32.17
C THR A 6 -7.70 -10.38 32.07
N ASP A 7 -8.34 -10.95 31.04
CA ASP A 7 -9.80 -10.87 30.86
C ASP A 7 -10.54 -11.52 32.04
N LEU A 8 -10.10 -12.70 32.48
CA LEU A 8 -10.66 -13.38 33.65
C LEU A 8 -10.49 -12.57 34.94
N SER A 9 -9.37 -11.86 35.12
CA SER A 9 -9.16 -10.97 36.26
C SER A 9 -10.10 -9.76 36.22
N ASN A 10 -10.33 -9.19 35.04
CA ASN A 10 -11.26 -8.07 34.86
C ASN A 10 -12.71 -8.48 35.13
N ILE A 11 -13.13 -9.65 34.62
CA ILE A 11 -14.46 -10.22 34.88
C ILE A 11 -14.66 -10.44 36.39
N ALA A 12 -13.66 -11.00 37.09
CA ALA A 12 -13.75 -11.17 38.53
C ALA A 12 -13.87 -9.84 39.28
N SER A 13 -13.07 -8.83 38.90
CA SER A 13 -13.17 -7.49 39.49
C SER A 13 -14.58 -6.90 39.33
N MET A 14 -15.17 -7.02 38.14
CA MET A 14 -16.54 -6.57 37.88
C MET A 14 -17.57 -7.31 38.73
N ILE A 15 -17.47 -8.64 38.83
CA ILE A 15 -18.40 -9.46 39.61
C ILE A 15 -18.28 -9.15 41.12
N THR A 16 -17.06 -9.02 41.64
CA THR A 16 -16.83 -8.64 43.04
C THR A 16 -17.38 -7.24 43.35
N ALA A 17 -17.18 -6.27 42.44
CA ALA A 17 -17.74 -4.93 42.58
C ALA A 17 -19.28 -4.94 42.59
N ALA A 18 -19.90 -5.71 41.69
CA ALA A 18 -21.35 -5.87 41.64
C ALA A 18 -21.92 -6.54 42.90
N ASN A 19 -21.29 -7.61 43.39
CA ASN A 19 -21.70 -8.30 44.62
C ASN A 19 -21.56 -7.40 45.85
N SER A 20 -20.51 -6.57 45.91
CA SER A 20 -20.33 -5.59 46.99
C SER A 20 -21.42 -4.50 46.96
N ALA A 21 -21.71 -3.94 45.78
CA ALA A 21 -22.75 -2.92 45.61
C ALA A 21 -24.15 -3.45 46.00
N ALA A 22 -24.45 -4.71 45.68
CA ALA A 22 -25.72 -5.36 46.00
C ALA A 22 -25.83 -5.84 47.45
N SER A 23 -24.73 -5.86 48.23
CA SER A 23 -24.72 -6.44 49.57
C SER A 23 -25.71 -5.75 50.51
N GLY A 24 -25.77 -4.42 50.51
CA GLY A 24 -26.61 -3.67 51.44
C GLY A 24 -28.11 -3.88 51.20
N CYS A 25 -28.55 -3.78 49.95
CA CYS A 25 -29.97 -3.87 49.60
C CYS A 25 -30.54 -5.30 49.66
N THR A 26 -29.68 -6.33 49.63
CA THR A 26 -30.10 -7.74 49.65
C THR A 26 -29.99 -8.40 51.03
N SER A 27 -29.14 -7.89 51.92
CA SER A 27 -28.92 -8.48 53.26
C SER A 27 -29.58 -7.73 54.42
N ALA A 28 -30.11 -6.52 54.16
CA ALA A 28 -30.79 -5.69 55.15
C ALA A 28 -32.23 -5.34 54.70
N VAL A 29 -32.99 -6.36 54.28
CA VAL A 29 -34.37 -6.16 53.83
C VAL A 29 -35.25 -5.83 55.03
N LEU A 30 -35.96 -4.70 54.96
CA LEU A 30 -36.90 -4.26 55.99
C LEU A 30 -38.29 -4.88 55.76
N ALA A 31 -39.00 -5.19 56.84
CA ALA A 31 -40.38 -5.65 56.76
C ALA A 31 -41.29 -4.53 56.18
N ALA A 32 -42.17 -4.89 55.24
CA ALA A 32 -43.08 -3.93 54.60
C ALA A 32 -44.22 -3.45 55.52
N GLY A 33 -44.57 -4.28 56.51
CA GLY A 33 -45.56 -4.00 57.55
C GLY A 33 -45.10 -4.53 58.91
N ALA A 34 -45.84 -4.18 59.96
CA ALA A 34 -45.55 -4.61 61.34
C ALA A 34 -46.02 -6.05 61.64
N ASP A 35 -46.57 -6.75 60.65
CA ASP A 35 -47.07 -8.11 60.79
C ASP A 35 -45.96 -9.18 60.71
N GLU A 36 -46.22 -10.32 61.32
CA GLU A 36 -45.27 -11.43 61.43
C GLU A 36 -44.93 -12.05 60.06
N VAL A 37 -45.83 -11.96 59.07
CA VAL A 37 -45.58 -12.46 57.71
C VAL A 37 -44.56 -11.58 57.00
N SER A 38 -44.71 -10.26 57.07
CA SER A 38 -43.74 -9.29 56.57
C SER A 38 -42.37 -9.44 57.24
N ALA A 39 -42.34 -9.66 58.56
CA ALA A 39 -41.09 -9.89 59.30
C ALA A 39 -40.40 -11.21 58.88
N ALA A 40 -41.16 -12.30 58.72
CA ALA A 40 -40.62 -13.58 58.29
C ALA A 40 -40.07 -13.55 56.85
N ILE A 41 -40.76 -12.85 55.94
CA ILE A 41 -40.31 -12.68 54.55
C ILE A 41 -39.02 -11.84 54.50
N ALA A 42 -38.96 -10.73 55.24
CA ALA A 42 -37.75 -9.90 55.33
C ALA A 42 -36.55 -10.67 55.91
N ALA A 43 -36.78 -11.50 56.94
CA ALA A 43 -35.75 -12.37 57.51
C ALA A 43 -35.26 -13.44 56.52
N LEU A 44 -36.16 -14.07 55.75
CA LEU A 44 -35.80 -15.05 54.73
C LEU A 44 -34.91 -14.44 53.64
N PHE A 45 -35.30 -13.28 53.08
CA PHE A 45 -34.52 -12.62 52.05
C PHE A 45 -33.17 -12.11 52.58
N SER A 46 -33.12 -11.58 53.80
CA SER A 46 -31.88 -11.13 54.44
C SER A 46 -30.92 -12.31 54.69
N ALA A 47 -31.43 -13.45 55.19
CA ALA A 47 -30.64 -14.67 55.38
C ALA A 47 -30.14 -15.24 54.04
N HIS A 48 -30.96 -15.22 52.99
CA HIS A 48 -30.56 -15.63 51.65
C HIS A 48 -29.45 -14.72 51.08
N GLY A 49 -29.58 -13.40 51.27
CA GLY A 49 -28.56 -12.43 50.87
C GLY A 49 -27.23 -12.66 51.58
N GLN A 50 -27.23 -12.94 52.89
CA GLN A 50 -26.03 -13.26 53.65
C GLN A 50 -25.37 -14.58 53.18
N ALA A 51 -26.17 -15.63 52.93
CA ALA A 51 -25.66 -16.90 52.42
C ALA A 51 -25.04 -16.74 51.01
N TYR A 52 -25.66 -15.94 50.14
CA TYR A 52 -25.12 -15.62 48.82
C TYR A 52 -23.78 -14.89 48.91
N GLN A 53 -23.63 -13.92 49.83
CA GLN A 53 -22.36 -13.21 50.04
C GLN A 53 -21.22 -14.15 50.43
N VAL A 54 -21.46 -15.10 51.35
CA VAL A 54 -20.48 -16.12 51.74
C VAL A 54 -20.07 -16.98 50.54
N LEU A 55 -21.03 -17.49 49.78
CA LEU A 55 -20.74 -18.30 48.58
C LEU A 55 -19.97 -17.49 47.51
N SER A 56 -20.31 -16.22 47.33
CA SER A 56 -19.65 -15.34 46.37
C SER A 56 -18.18 -15.08 46.73
N ALA A 57 -17.85 -15.02 48.03
CA ALA A 57 -16.48 -14.85 48.50
C ALA A 57 -15.65 -16.13 48.27
N GLU A 58 -16.24 -17.30 48.47
CA GLU A 58 -15.61 -18.59 48.17
C GLU A 58 -15.35 -18.76 46.66
N ALA A 59 -16.33 -18.41 45.82
CA ALA A 59 -16.18 -18.41 44.36
C ALA A 59 -15.07 -17.44 43.90
N ALA A 60 -14.95 -16.27 44.52
CA ALA A 60 -13.88 -15.31 44.22
C ALA A 60 -12.49 -15.87 44.56
N ALA A 61 -12.34 -16.54 45.70
CA ALA A 61 -11.09 -17.17 46.10
C ALA A 61 -10.69 -18.32 45.15
N PHE A 62 -11.64 -19.16 44.75
CA PHE A 62 -11.42 -20.20 43.75
C PHE A 62 -10.98 -19.61 42.40
N HIS A 63 -11.68 -18.57 41.93
CA HIS A 63 -11.34 -17.91 40.67
C HIS A 63 -9.94 -17.30 40.70
N GLN A 64 -9.53 -16.69 41.82
CA GLN A 64 -8.16 -16.19 41.98
C GLN A 64 -7.12 -17.30 41.84
N GLN A 65 -7.34 -18.46 42.48
CA GLN A 65 -6.44 -19.62 42.37
C GLN A 65 -6.39 -20.16 40.93
N PHE A 66 -7.53 -20.20 40.24
CA PHE A 66 -7.60 -20.61 38.84
C PHE A 66 -6.79 -19.68 37.92
N VAL A 67 -6.95 -18.36 38.05
CA VAL A 67 -6.20 -17.38 37.26
C VAL A 67 -4.69 -17.44 37.57
N GLN A 68 -4.32 -17.64 38.83
CA GLN A 68 -2.92 -17.82 39.24
C GLN A 68 -2.31 -19.09 38.64
N SER A 69 -3.03 -20.22 38.68
CA SER A 69 -2.59 -21.48 38.09
C SER A 69 -2.46 -21.37 36.57
N LEU A 70 -3.43 -20.73 35.90
CA LEU A 70 -3.39 -20.49 34.46
C LEU A 70 -2.20 -19.62 34.05
N THR A 71 -1.92 -18.56 34.82
CA THR A 71 -0.77 -17.67 34.60
C THR A 71 0.54 -18.42 34.82
N GLY A 72 0.63 -19.19 35.90
CA GLY A 72 1.79 -20.04 36.19
C GLY A 72 2.06 -21.07 35.09
N GLY A 73 1.02 -21.75 34.61
CA GLY A 73 1.12 -22.70 33.50
C GLY A 73 1.61 -22.03 32.21
N ALA A 74 1.07 -20.87 31.86
CA ALA A 74 1.51 -20.12 30.68
C ALA A 74 3.00 -19.73 30.73
N VAL A 75 3.49 -19.33 31.91
CA VAL A 75 4.92 -19.02 32.13
C VAL A 75 5.78 -20.29 32.03
N GLN A 76 5.34 -21.42 32.57
CA GLN A 76 6.08 -22.69 32.49
C GLN A 76 6.16 -23.22 31.05
N TYR A 77 5.08 -23.15 30.27
CA TYR A 77 5.11 -23.51 28.85
C TYR A 77 6.02 -22.57 28.05
N ALA A 78 5.96 -21.26 28.29
CA ALA A 78 6.86 -20.31 27.62
C ALA A 78 8.34 -20.54 28.00
N ALA A 79 8.62 -20.85 29.28
CA ALA A 79 9.97 -21.15 29.74
C ALA A 79 10.49 -22.49 29.19
N ALA A 80 9.64 -23.50 29.06
CA ALA A 80 9.98 -24.78 28.45
C ALA A 80 10.33 -24.62 26.96
N GLU A 81 9.55 -23.84 26.21
CA GLU A 81 9.85 -23.49 24.81
C GLU A 81 11.18 -22.75 24.68
N ALA A 82 11.44 -21.76 25.55
CA ALA A 82 12.70 -21.01 25.55
C ALA A 82 13.92 -21.89 25.89
N ALA A 83 13.78 -22.79 26.87
CA ALA A 83 14.85 -23.70 27.28
C ALA A 83 15.16 -24.77 26.20
N ALA A 84 14.14 -25.20 25.44
CA ALA A 84 14.31 -26.14 24.35
C ALA A 84 14.99 -25.53 23.10
N ALA A 85 14.77 -24.24 22.84
CA ALA A 85 15.36 -23.54 21.67
C ALA A 85 16.83 -23.13 21.86
N ASN A 86 17.22 -22.74 23.08
CA ASN A 86 18.53 -22.16 23.36
C ASN A 86 19.75 -23.04 22.97
N PRO A 87 19.81 -24.35 23.28
CA PRO A 87 20.97 -25.17 22.95
C PRO A 87 21.19 -25.32 21.44
N LEU A 88 20.11 -25.39 20.66
CA LEU A 88 20.17 -25.49 19.20
C LEU A 88 20.58 -24.17 18.57
N GLN A 89 20.11 -23.03 19.10
CA GLN A 89 20.52 -21.71 18.65
C GLN A 89 22.01 -21.45 18.88
N THR A 90 22.58 -21.84 20.03
CA THR A 90 24.03 -21.69 20.27
C THR A 90 24.84 -22.52 19.28
N VAL A 91 24.48 -23.79 19.08
CA VAL A 91 25.17 -24.67 18.12
C VAL A 91 25.07 -24.12 16.69
N GLU A 92 23.92 -23.60 16.29
CA GLU A 92 23.74 -22.94 14.99
C GLU A 92 24.66 -21.72 14.84
N GLN A 93 24.72 -20.85 15.85
CA GLN A 93 25.56 -19.66 15.84
C GLN A 93 27.06 -19.99 15.80
N ASP A 94 27.50 -21.03 16.50
CA ASP A 94 28.89 -21.49 16.47
C ASP A 94 29.28 -22.01 15.07
N ILE A 95 28.40 -22.83 14.46
CA ILE A 95 28.62 -23.34 13.10
C ILE A 95 28.62 -22.20 12.08
N LEU A 96 27.65 -21.27 12.16
CA LEU A 96 27.62 -20.09 11.30
C LEU A 96 28.84 -19.21 11.52
N GLY A 97 29.32 -19.07 12.75
CA GLY A 97 30.54 -18.37 13.10
C GLY A 97 31.75 -18.94 12.38
N VAL A 98 31.96 -20.26 12.42
CA VAL A 98 33.05 -20.94 11.70
C VAL A 98 32.93 -20.74 10.18
N ILE A 99 31.72 -20.87 9.62
CA ILE A 99 31.46 -20.69 8.18
C ILE A 99 31.71 -19.24 7.74
N ASN A 100 31.29 -18.27 8.55
CA ASN A 100 31.36 -16.85 8.21
C ASN A 100 32.71 -16.22 8.52
N THR A 101 33.53 -16.79 9.40
CA THR A 101 34.81 -16.19 9.82
C THR A 101 35.71 -15.81 8.63
N PRO A 102 35.92 -16.67 7.62
CA PRO A 102 36.76 -16.32 6.49
C PRO A 102 36.22 -15.14 5.68
N SER A 103 34.91 -15.12 5.35
CA SER A 103 34.32 -14.03 4.57
C SER A 103 34.23 -12.75 5.38
N GLN A 104 33.92 -12.83 6.67
CA GLN A 104 33.86 -11.68 7.57
C GLN A 104 35.25 -11.02 7.69
N LEU A 105 36.32 -11.81 7.77
CA LEU A 105 37.70 -11.29 7.83
C LEU A 105 38.14 -10.68 6.48
N LEU A 106 37.76 -11.28 5.35
CA LEU A 106 38.20 -10.85 4.02
C LEU A 106 37.40 -9.68 3.46
N THR A 107 36.09 -9.62 3.74
CA THR A 107 35.18 -8.65 3.09
C THR A 107 34.36 -7.83 4.09
N GLY A 108 34.48 -8.07 5.40
CA GLY A 108 33.64 -7.42 6.41
C GLY A 108 32.16 -7.84 6.39
N ARG A 109 31.81 -8.94 5.69
CA ARG A 109 30.42 -9.38 5.48
C ARG A 109 30.32 -10.90 5.58
N PRO A 110 29.28 -11.44 6.25
CA PRO A 110 29.14 -12.88 6.41
C PRO A 110 28.83 -13.54 5.06
N LEU A 111 29.12 -14.83 4.94
CA LEU A 111 28.73 -15.65 3.79
C LEU A 111 27.25 -16.00 3.89
N ILE A 112 26.79 -16.35 5.08
CA ILE A 112 25.42 -16.74 5.40
C ILE A 112 24.95 -15.93 6.61
N GLY A 113 23.81 -15.25 6.47
CA GLY A 113 23.17 -14.56 7.59
C GLY A 113 22.30 -13.40 7.13
N ASN A 114 21.26 -13.08 7.89
CA ASN A 114 20.44 -11.92 7.57
C ASN A 114 21.19 -10.63 7.89
N GLY A 115 20.89 -9.58 7.14
CA GLY A 115 21.35 -8.23 7.43
C GLY A 115 20.70 -7.69 8.69
N ALA A 116 21.48 -6.95 9.48
CA ALA A 116 20.95 -6.27 10.66
C ALA A 116 19.96 -5.18 10.25
N ASN A 117 18.82 -5.09 10.92
CA ASN A 117 17.91 -3.96 10.71
C ASN A 117 18.56 -2.67 11.21
N GLY A 118 18.31 -1.57 10.51
CA GLY A 118 18.63 -0.24 11.00
C GLY A 118 17.84 0.07 12.27
N ALA A 119 18.48 0.75 13.22
CA ALA A 119 17.83 1.11 14.47
C ALA A 119 16.65 2.08 14.21
N PRO A 120 15.46 1.84 14.76
CA PRO A 120 14.32 2.76 14.64
C PRO A 120 14.65 4.16 15.16
N GLY A 121 14.15 5.20 14.48
CA GLY A 121 14.37 6.61 14.85
C GLY A 121 15.79 7.12 14.59
N THR A 122 16.60 6.43 13.81
CA THR A 122 17.99 6.86 13.50
C THR A 122 18.23 7.10 12.01
N GLY A 123 17.29 6.71 11.15
CA GLY A 123 17.50 6.67 9.70
C GLY A 123 18.63 5.73 9.27
N ALA A 124 19.12 4.85 10.16
CA ALA A 124 20.20 3.93 9.83
C ALA A 124 19.73 2.95 8.75
N SER A 125 20.58 2.74 7.75
CA SER A 125 20.29 1.73 6.72
C SER A 125 20.35 0.33 7.31
N GLY A 126 19.53 -0.57 6.78
CA GLY A 126 19.67 -2.00 7.05
C GLY A 126 20.95 -2.54 6.43
N GLY A 127 21.61 -3.43 7.16
CA GLY A 127 22.77 -4.16 6.66
C GLY A 127 22.36 -5.10 5.53
N ASN A 128 23.30 -5.39 4.64
CA ASN A 128 23.08 -6.41 3.62
C ASN A 128 23.03 -7.81 4.26
N GLY A 129 22.25 -8.72 3.69
CA GLY A 129 22.34 -10.16 4.00
C GLY A 129 23.72 -10.72 3.65
N GLY A 130 23.98 -11.98 3.97
CA GLY A 130 25.23 -12.66 3.65
C GLY A 130 25.50 -12.66 2.14
N TRP A 131 26.74 -12.92 1.73
CA TRP A 131 27.07 -12.98 0.30
C TRP A 131 26.26 -14.04 -0.44
N LEU A 132 26.07 -15.21 0.18
CA LEU A 132 25.41 -16.35 -0.43
C LEU A 132 23.93 -16.45 -0.02
N LEU A 133 23.66 -16.47 1.29
CA LEU A 133 22.33 -16.64 1.85
C LEU A 133 22.04 -15.57 2.89
N GLY A 134 20.79 -15.12 2.90
CA GLY A 134 20.26 -14.22 3.91
C GLY A 134 19.51 -13.04 3.31
N ASN A 135 18.49 -12.59 4.03
CA ASN A 135 17.71 -11.41 3.65
C ASN A 135 18.47 -10.15 4.01
N GLY A 136 18.23 -9.07 3.28
CA GLY A 136 18.66 -7.74 3.68
C GLY A 136 17.91 -7.28 4.92
N GLY A 137 18.58 -6.49 5.76
CA GLY A 137 17.95 -5.85 6.92
C GLY A 137 17.05 -4.71 6.48
N ASN A 138 15.97 -4.46 7.21
CA ASN A 138 15.11 -3.31 6.99
C ASN A 138 15.84 -2.03 7.41
N GLY A 139 15.60 -0.93 6.70
CA GLY A 139 16.03 0.39 7.12
C GLY A 139 15.29 0.87 8.37
N GLY A 140 16.01 1.53 9.27
CA GLY A 140 15.43 2.16 10.45
C GLY A 140 14.59 3.37 10.06
N SER A 141 13.50 3.63 10.77
CA SER A 141 12.76 4.90 10.60
C SER A 141 13.65 6.10 10.93
N GLY A 142 13.40 7.24 10.29
CA GLY A 142 14.08 8.49 10.61
C GLY A 142 13.56 9.14 11.90
N ALA A 143 14.43 9.82 12.64
CA ALA A 143 14.03 10.82 13.62
C ALA A 143 13.45 12.07 12.93
N ASP A 144 12.98 13.04 13.72
CA ASP A 144 12.53 14.33 13.20
C ASP A 144 13.57 14.95 12.24
N SER A 145 13.07 15.35 11.07
CA SER A 145 13.81 15.88 9.91
C SER A 145 14.89 14.96 9.35
N GLN A 146 14.85 13.66 9.68
CA GLN A 146 15.80 12.67 9.20
C GLN A 146 15.11 11.65 8.30
N ASN A 147 15.77 11.32 7.18
CA ASN A 147 15.25 10.34 6.24
C ASN A 147 15.19 8.94 6.86
N GLY A 148 14.30 8.12 6.35
CA GLY A 148 14.31 6.69 6.62
C GLY A 148 15.57 6.05 6.03
N GLY A 149 16.10 5.05 6.73
CA GLY A 149 17.25 4.30 6.25
C GLY A 149 16.89 3.43 5.05
N ASN A 150 17.84 3.18 4.16
CA ASN A 150 17.61 2.25 3.06
C ASN A 150 17.55 0.82 3.59
N GLY A 151 16.78 -0.05 2.95
CA GLY A 151 16.86 -1.48 3.16
C GLY A 151 18.16 -2.05 2.59
N GLY A 152 18.71 -3.06 3.25
CA GLY A 152 19.90 -3.78 2.80
C GLY A 152 19.58 -4.73 1.65
N ALA A 153 20.58 -5.05 0.83
CA ALA A 153 20.44 -6.05 -0.22
C ALA A 153 20.38 -7.47 0.34
N GLY A 154 19.60 -8.35 -0.29
CA GLY A 154 19.64 -9.79 -0.03
C GLY A 154 20.92 -10.46 -0.53
N GLY A 155 21.22 -11.65 0.00
CA GLY A 155 22.29 -12.51 -0.46
C GLY A 155 21.98 -13.18 -1.79
N LEU A 156 23.01 -13.71 -2.47
CA LEU A 156 22.92 -14.19 -3.86
C LEU A 156 21.74 -15.13 -4.13
N ILE A 157 21.43 -16.04 -3.21
CA ILE A 157 20.40 -17.08 -3.37
C ILE A 157 19.24 -16.82 -2.41
N GLY A 158 18.04 -16.63 -2.97
CA GLY A 158 16.80 -16.49 -2.22
C GLY A 158 16.70 -15.30 -1.25
N GLY A 159 17.75 -14.48 -1.12
CA GLY A 159 17.78 -13.38 -0.17
C GLY A 159 16.83 -12.27 -0.59
N VAL A 160 15.79 -11.99 0.18
CA VAL A 160 14.89 -10.85 -0.09
C VAL A 160 15.58 -9.56 0.31
N GLY A 161 15.40 -8.50 -0.48
CA GLY A 161 15.87 -7.17 -0.12
C GLY A 161 15.10 -6.61 1.08
N GLY A 162 15.78 -5.92 1.98
CA GLY A 162 15.14 -5.30 3.14
C GLY A 162 14.24 -4.13 2.73
N ASN A 163 13.20 -3.86 3.52
CA ASN A 163 12.33 -2.71 3.28
C ASN A 163 13.06 -1.40 3.65
N GLY A 164 12.75 -0.32 2.95
CA GLY A 164 13.18 1.02 3.35
C GLY A 164 12.45 1.50 4.60
N GLY A 165 13.14 2.25 5.45
CA GLY A 165 12.59 2.86 6.65
C GLY A 165 11.66 4.03 6.33
N VAL A 166 10.70 4.29 7.22
CA VAL A 166 9.82 5.47 7.10
C VAL A 166 10.61 6.75 7.37
N GLY A 167 10.37 7.80 6.58
CA GLY A 167 10.93 9.14 6.82
C GLY A 167 10.38 9.75 8.10
N GLY A 168 11.23 10.41 8.88
CA GLY A 168 10.78 11.10 10.09
C GLY A 168 9.95 12.34 9.81
N ALA A 169 9.36 12.92 10.87
CA ALA A 169 8.57 14.14 10.76
C ALA A 169 9.38 15.30 10.15
N GLY A 170 8.74 16.38 9.72
CA GLY A 170 9.42 17.48 9.03
C GLY A 170 9.64 17.25 7.53
N GLY A 171 8.97 16.24 6.94
CA GLY A 171 9.01 16.01 5.49
C GLY A 171 10.24 15.25 5.01
N ALA A 172 10.85 14.45 5.87
CA ALA A 172 11.99 13.64 5.48
C ALA A 172 11.58 12.48 4.57
N ALA A 173 12.44 12.10 3.63
CA ALA A 173 12.12 11.05 2.67
C ALA A 173 12.09 9.66 3.33
N GLY A 174 11.27 8.76 2.79
CA GLY A 174 11.37 7.34 3.07
C GLY A 174 12.65 6.76 2.46
N GLY A 175 13.20 5.73 3.10
CA GLY A 175 14.37 5.02 2.59
C GLY A 175 14.00 4.13 1.41
N ASN A 176 14.96 3.87 0.52
CA ASN A 176 14.75 2.94 -0.59
C ASN A 176 14.71 1.49 -0.09
N GLY A 177 13.95 0.64 -0.76
CA GLY A 177 14.04 -0.80 -0.56
C GLY A 177 15.35 -1.37 -1.10
N GLY A 178 15.86 -2.41 -0.44
CA GLY A 178 17.07 -3.11 -0.85
C GLY A 178 16.82 -4.03 -2.05
N ALA A 179 17.86 -4.29 -2.84
CA ALA A 179 17.76 -5.24 -3.93
C ALA A 179 17.62 -6.68 -3.41
N GLY A 180 16.82 -7.48 -4.10
CA GLY A 180 16.78 -8.92 -3.89
C GLY A 180 18.03 -9.63 -4.44
N GLY A 181 18.30 -10.80 -3.90
CA GLY A 181 19.34 -11.72 -4.34
C GLY A 181 19.13 -12.19 -5.76
N LEU A 182 20.21 -12.26 -6.55
CA LEU A 182 20.17 -12.59 -7.98
C LEU A 182 19.34 -13.86 -8.28
N LEU A 183 19.44 -14.90 -7.46
CA LEU A 183 18.80 -16.19 -7.66
C LEU A 183 17.54 -16.33 -6.78
N GLY A 184 16.55 -15.47 -7.04
CA GLY A 184 15.19 -15.62 -6.51
C GLY A 184 14.78 -14.72 -5.34
N GLY A 185 15.58 -13.72 -4.99
CA GLY A 185 15.20 -12.74 -3.96
C GLY A 185 14.33 -11.62 -4.52
N ALA A 186 13.17 -11.34 -3.90
CA ALA A 186 12.37 -10.17 -4.27
C ALA A 186 13.03 -8.87 -3.80
N GLY A 187 12.77 -7.77 -4.50
CA GLY A 187 13.17 -6.45 -4.06
C GLY A 187 12.39 -5.99 -2.83
N GLY A 188 13.04 -5.30 -1.91
CA GLY A 188 12.39 -4.72 -0.74
C GLY A 188 11.49 -3.55 -1.11
N GLY A 189 10.40 -3.34 -0.36
CA GLY A 189 9.54 -2.18 -0.56
C GLY A 189 10.23 -0.88 -0.11
N GLY A 190 9.94 0.23 -0.78
CA GLY A 190 10.35 1.56 -0.35
C GLY A 190 9.60 2.03 0.89
N GLY A 191 10.27 2.84 1.72
CA GLY A 191 9.70 3.42 2.93
C GLY A 191 8.75 4.57 2.63
N VAL A 192 7.77 4.77 3.50
CA VAL A 192 6.84 5.91 3.38
C VAL A 192 7.56 7.22 3.72
N GLY A 193 7.26 8.29 3.00
CA GLY A 193 7.76 9.63 3.29
C GLY A 193 7.16 10.23 4.57
N GLY A 194 7.94 11.06 5.24
CA GLY A 194 7.57 11.67 6.50
C GLY A 194 6.50 12.76 6.38
N ILE A 195 5.73 12.96 7.45
CA ILE A 195 4.74 14.04 7.53
C ILE A 195 5.42 15.40 7.77
N SER A 196 4.84 16.49 7.27
CA SER A 196 5.39 17.84 7.43
C SER A 196 4.34 18.93 7.57
N GLY A 197 4.69 19.97 8.34
CA GLY A 197 3.98 21.26 8.33
C GLY A 197 4.22 22.09 7.05
N LEU A 198 5.06 21.63 6.13
CA LEU A 198 5.32 22.24 4.83
C LEU A 198 5.12 21.19 3.73
N SER A 199 6.19 20.69 3.12
CA SER A 199 6.12 19.63 2.12
C SER A 199 6.29 18.26 2.75
N GLY A 200 5.39 17.32 2.46
CA GLY A 200 5.54 15.92 2.85
C GLY A 200 6.76 15.31 2.19
N GLY A 201 7.39 14.35 2.88
CA GLY A 201 8.58 13.68 2.37
C GLY A 201 8.26 12.75 1.20
N ALA A 202 9.19 12.60 0.27
CA ALA A 202 9.03 11.61 -0.80
C ALA A 202 9.00 10.19 -0.22
N GLY A 203 8.22 9.30 -0.83
CA GLY A 203 8.34 7.86 -0.60
C GLY A 203 9.65 7.34 -1.20
N GLY A 204 10.24 6.34 -0.56
CA GLY A 204 11.42 5.66 -1.07
C GLY A 204 11.09 4.77 -2.27
N ASN A 205 12.05 4.55 -3.16
CA ASN A 205 11.87 3.65 -4.28
C ASN A 205 11.90 2.19 -3.81
N GLY A 206 11.18 1.31 -4.50
CA GLY A 206 11.31 -0.13 -4.32
C GLY A 206 12.65 -0.66 -4.84
N GLY A 207 13.16 -1.72 -4.23
CA GLY A 207 14.38 -2.39 -4.67
C GLY A 207 14.13 -3.27 -5.90
N ALA A 208 15.17 -3.52 -6.69
CA ALA A 208 15.08 -4.46 -7.81
C ALA A 208 14.94 -5.91 -7.32
N GLY A 209 14.15 -6.72 -8.03
CA GLY A 209 14.10 -8.17 -7.82
C GLY A 209 15.26 -8.91 -8.49
N GLY A 210 15.62 -10.08 -7.95
CA GLY A 210 16.50 -11.03 -8.61
C GLY A 210 15.82 -11.73 -9.78
N LEU A 211 16.57 -12.53 -10.56
CA LEU A 211 16.16 -13.11 -11.86
C LEU A 211 14.73 -13.67 -11.92
N PHE A 212 14.24 -14.27 -10.84
CA PHE A 212 12.93 -14.94 -10.77
C PHE A 212 11.93 -14.24 -9.85
N ALA A 213 12.23 -13.04 -9.38
CA ALA A 213 11.45 -12.37 -8.34
C ALA A 213 11.14 -10.92 -8.71
N SER A 214 10.00 -10.45 -8.23
CA SER A 214 9.48 -9.13 -8.57
C SER A 214 10.30 -8.02 -7.93
N GLY A 215 10.23 -6.84 -8.54
CA GLY A 215 10.67 -5.62 -7.89
C GLY A 215 9.80 -5.28 -6.68
N GLY A 216 10.39 -4.57 -5.72
CA GLY A 216 9.67 -4.06 -4.57
C GLY A 216 8.75 -2.90 -4.96
N SER A 217 7.66 -2.70 -4.21
CA SER A 217 6.81 -1.53 -4.39
C SER A 217 7.51 -0.25 -3.95
N GLY A 218 7.21 0.87 -4.60
CA GLY A 218 7.57 2.19 -4.09
C GLY A 218 6.79 2.54 -2.82
N GLY A 219 7.41 3.32 -1.94
CA GLY A 219 6.80 3.84 -0.74
C GLY A 219 5.84 4.99 -1.05
N ALA A 220 4.80 5.17 -0.23
CA ALA A 220 3.92 6.32 -0.38
C ALA A 220 4.64 7.63 0.00
N GLY A 221 4.26 8.74 -0.63
CA GLY A 221 4.66 10.08 -0.21
C GLY A 221 3.98 10.48 1.10
N GLY A 222 4.69 11.26 1.91
CA GLY A 222 4.22 11.77 3.18
C GLY A 222 3.20 12.89 3.03
N MET A 223 2.42 13.14 4.08
CA MET A 223 1.48 14.26 4.09
C MET A 223 2.20 15.59 4.31
N GLY A 224 1.80 16.63 3.59
CA GLY A 224 2.30 18.01 3.78
C GLY A 224 1.18 19.02 3.98
N ASN A 225 1.43 20.06 4.78
CA ASN A 225 0.48 21.19 4.91
C ASN A 225 0.48 22.09 3.67
N LEU A 226 1.54 22.10 2.86
CA LEU A 226 1.55 22.80 1.57
C LEU A 226 1.46 21.80 0.43
N THR A 227 2.46 20.93 0.29
CA THR A 227 2.51 19.97 -0.81
C THR A 227 2.70 18.57 -0.25
N GLY A 228 1.91 17.60 -0.71
CA GLY A 228 2.12 16.20 -0.40
C GLY A 228 3.42 15.68 -1.02
N GLY A 229 4.07 14.74 -0.35
CA GLY A 229 5.27 14.10 -0.87
C GLY A 229 4.98 13.27 -2.11
N VAL A 230 5.93 13.16 -3.03
CA VAL A 230 5.80 12.26 -4.18
C VAL A 230 5.90 10.80 -3.73
N GLY A 231 5.14 9.92 -4.38
CA GLY A 231 5.30 8.47 -4.21
C GLY A 231 6.61 7.98 -4.81
N GLY A 232 7.25 7.00 -4.17
CA GLY A 232 8.45 6.36 -4.69
C GLY A 232 8.17 5.48 -5.89
N HIS A 233 9.14 5.28 -6.75
CA HIS A 233 9.00 4.38 -7.90
C HIS A 233 9.00 2.91 -7.47
N GLY A 234 8.29 2.06 -8.20
CA GLY A 234 8.45 0.61 -8.09
C GLY A 234 9.82 0.16 -8.58
N GLY A 235 10.39 -0.85 -7.94
CA GLY A 235 11.64 -1.46 -8.38
C GLY A 235 11.44 -2.32 -9.64
N SER A 236 12.49 -2.50 -10.43
CA SER A 236 12.43 -3.36 -11.60
C SER A 236 12.29 -4.84 -11.21
N GLY A 237 11.51 -5.59 -11.98
CA GLY A 237 11.45 -7.05 -11.88
C GLY A 237 12.75 -7.69 -12.40
N GLY A 238 13.09 -8.87 -11.89
CA GLY A 238 14.12 -9.68 -12.53
C GLY A 238 13.62 -10.32 -13.82
N LEU A 239 14.52 -11.00 -14.54
CA LEU A 239 14.31 -11.53 -15.89
C LEU A 239 12.93 -12.17 -16.14
N PHE A 240 12.38 -12.92 -15.18
CA PHE A 240 11.10 -13.64 -15.29
C PHE A 240 9.97 -13.07 -14.44
N ALA A 241 10.11 -11.85 -13.93
CA ALA A 241 9.22 -11.32 -12.93
C ALA A 241 8.80 -9.88 -13.22
N THR A 242 7.67 -9.50 -12.62
CA THR A 242 7.06 -8.20 -12.84
C THR A 242 7.81 -7.09 -12.13
N GLY A 243 7.68 -5.88 -12.67
CA GLY A 243 8.05 -4.68 -11.96
C GLY A 243 7.19 -4.47 -10.71
N GLY A 244 7.75 -3.78 -9.71
CA GLY A 244 7.02 -3.36 -8.53
C GLY A 244 6.06 -2.22 -8.85
N ASN A 245 5.00 -2.07 -8.07
CA ASN A 245 4.08 -0.95 -8.21
C ASN A 245 4.72 0.35 -7.70
N GLY A 246 4.37 1.47 -8.31
CA GLY A 246 4.69 2.79 -7.80
C GLY A 246 3.92 3.11 -6.51
N GLY A 247 4.53 3.92 -5.66
CA GLY A 247 3.93 4.39 -4.41
C GLY A 247 2.91 5.49 -4.65
N LEU A 248 1.95 5.61 -3.74
CA LEU A 248 0.95 6.68 -3.79
C LEU A 248 1.60 8.04 -3.53
N GLY A 249 1.08 9.09 -4.16
CA GLY A 249 1.38 10.47 -3.77
C GLY A 249 0.73 10.84 -2.44
N GLY A 250 1.44 11.62 -1.62
CA GLY A 250 0.96 12.08 -0.32
C GLY A 250 -0.11 13.18 -0.44
N TYR A 251 -0.92 13.33 0.59
CA TYR A 251 -1.89 14.43 0.66
C TYR A 251 -1.18 15.77 0.91
N GLY A 252 -1.65 16.82 0.24
CA GLY A 252 -1.24 18.19 0.52
C GLY A 252 -2.44 19.07 0.82
N LEU A 253 -2.28 20.06 1.70
CA LEU A 253 -3.34 21.07 1.83
C LEU A 253 -3.43 21.89 0.54
N ALA A 254 -2.34 22.45 0.00
CA ALA A 254 -2.39 23.07 -1.32
C ALA A 254 -2.30 22.03 -2.44
N ASN A 255 -1.22 21.27 -2.55
CA ASN A 255 -1.01 20.39 -3.71
C ASN A 255 -0.82 18.94 -3.27
N GLY A 256 -1.59 18.03 -3.83
CA GLY A 256 -1.31 16.60 -3.68
C GLY A 256 0.05 16.25 -4.30
N GLY A 257 0.76 15.30 -3.68
CA GLY A 257 1.99 14.76 -4.23
C GLY A 257 1.71 13.87 -5.44
N ASN A 258 2.63 13.81 -6.38
CA ASN A 258 2.48 12.90 -7.53
C ASN A 258 2.64 11.44 -7.10
N GLY A 259 1.96 10.51 -7.77
CA GLY A 259 2.22 9.09 -7.62
C GLY A 259 3.55 8.69 -8.25
N GLY A 260 4.19 7.67 -7.69
CA GLY A 260 5.42 7.10 -8.22
C GLY A 260 5.14 6.24 -9.45
N GLY A 261 6.09 6.19 -10.39
CA GLY A 261 5.99 5.29 -11.55
C GLY A 261 6.12 3.83 -11.15
N GLY A 262 5.45 2.93 -11.88
CA GLY A 262 5.67 1.50 -11.78
C GLY A 262 7.07 1.10 -12.28
N GLY A 263 7.64 0.05 -11.71
CA GLY A 263 8.91 -0.52 -12.16
C GLY A 263 8.75 -1.26 -13.49
N ALA A 264 9.80 -1.30 -14.30
CA ALA A 264 9.80 -2.12 -15.50
C ALA A 264 9.77 -3.62 -15.14
N GLY A 265 9.09 -4.42 -15.95
CA GLY A 265 9.21 -5.88 -15.88
C GLY A 265 10.57 -6.34 -16.38
N GLY A 266 11.01 -7.53 -15.96
CA GLY A 266 12.11 -8.20 -16.66
C GLY A 266 11.66 -8.71 -18.03
N TRP A 267 12.56 -9.34 -18.80
CA TRP A 267 12.27 -9.76 -20.18
C TRP A 267 10.99 -10.59 -20.36
N PHE A 268 10.58 -11.36 -19.35
CA PHE A 268 9.36 -12.17 -19.40
C PHE A 268 8.30 -11.70 -18.38
N GLY A 269 8.49 -10.54 -17.77
CA GLY A 269 7.62 -9.98 -16.76
C GLY A 269 6.89 -8.73 -17.24
N ALA A 270 5.67 -8.54 -16.75
CA ALA A 270 4.90 -7.32 -16.99
C ALA A 270 5.47 -6.13 -16.22
N GLY A 271 5.19 -4.92 -16.71
CA GLY A 271 5.47 -3.70 -15.97
C GLY A 271 4.57 -3.56 -14.73
N GLY A 272 5.10 -2.90 -13.70
CA GLY A 272 4.34 -2.57 -12.50
C GLY A 272 3.35 -1.41 -12.74
N ALA A 273 2.28 -1.35 -11.96
CA ALA A 273 1.35 -0.22 -12.06
C ALA A 273 1.95 1.06 -11.48
N GLY A 274 1.57 2.22 -12.03
CA GLY A 274 1.85 3.52 -11.44
C GLY A 274 0.99 3.78 -10.19
N GLY A 275 1.54 4.51 -9.22
CA GLY A 275 0.82 4.93 -8.03
C GLY A 275 -0.15 6.07 -8.31
N ALA A 276 -1.26 6.16 -7.58
CA ALA A 276 -2.16 7.30 -7.71
C ALA A 276 -1.55 8.59 -7.14
N GLY A 277 -1.91 9.74 -7.69
CA GLY A 277 -1.59 11.05 -7.12
C GLY A 277 -2.39 11.33 -5.84
N GLY A 278 -1.79 12.09 -4.93
CA GLY A 278 -2.42 12.51 -3.68
C GLY A 278 -3.43 13.64 -3.87
N ALA A 279 -4.29 13.86 -2.89
CA ALA A 279 -5.28 14.94 -2.95
C ALA A 279 -4.70 16.30 -2.50
N GLY A 280 -5.18 17.38 -3.12
CA GLY A 280 -5.08 18.76 -2.63
C GLY A 280 -6.34 19.12 -1.83
N LEU A 281 -6.23 19.59 -0.59
CA LEU A 281 -7.36 19.72 0.35
C LEU A 281 -7.85 21.16 0.61
N SER A 282 -7.14 22.17 0.11
CA SER A 282 -7.40 23.61 0.24
C SER A 282 -8.39 24.08 -0.83
N PRO A 283 -9.11 25.20 -0.65
CA PRO A 283 -9.94 25.79 -1.69
C PRO A 283 -9.25 25.99 -3.05
N THR A 284 -7.94 26.25 -3.06
CA THR A 284 -7.15 26.45 -4.30
C THR A 284 -6.31 25.22 -4.65
N GLY A 285 -6.60 24.07 -4.03
CA GLY A 285 -5.68 22.96 -4.06
C GLY A 285 -5.67 22.18 -5.37
N THR A 286 -4.50 21.68 -5.77
CA THR A 286 -4.35 20.84 -6.98
C THR A 286 -4.14 19.39 -6.59
N GLY A 287 -4.79 18.47 -7.30
CA GLY A 287 -4.52 17.04 -7.16
C GLY A 287 -3.16 16.68 -7.75
N GLY A 288 -2.46 15.75 -7.12
CA GLY A 288 -1.20 15.23 -7.65
C GLY A 288 -1.40 14.42 -8.92
N VAL A 289 -0.40 14.39 -9.80
CA VAL A 289 -0.46 13.59 -11.03
C VAL A 289 -0.29 12.09 -10.68
N GLY A 290 -1.02 11.21 -11.35
CA GLY A 290 -0.81 9.77 -11.25
C GLY A 290 0.52 9.33 -11.86
N GLY A 291 1.18 8.35 -11.26
CA GLY A 291 2.44 7.79 -11.75
C GLY A 291 2.25 7.00 -13.05
N THR A 292 3.26 6.96 -13.90
CA THR A 292 3.22 6.14 -15.12
C THR A 292 3.29 4.66 -14.79
N GLY A 293 2.64 3.82 -15.59
CA GLY A 293 2.90 2.37 -15.56
C GLY A 293 4.31 2.05 -16.05
N GLY A 294 4.89 0.97 -15.56
CA GLY A 294 6.16 0.46 -16.03
C GLY A 294 6.02 -0.28 -17.36
N ASP A 295 7.08 -0.31 -18.17
CA ASP A 295 7.07 -1.07 -19.42
C ASP A 295 7.16 -2.58 -19.17
N GLY A 296 6.53 -3.37 -20.04
CA GLY A 296 6.64 -4.83 -20.06
C GLY A 296 7.93 -5.31 -20.73
N GLY A 297 8.39 -6.51 -20.35
CA GLY A 297 9.46 -7.21 -21.06
C GLY A 297 9.02 -7.76 -22.41
N LEU A 298 9.95 -8.38 -23.14
CA LEU A 298 9.84 -8.94 -24.51
C LEU A 298 8.44 -9.37 -25.00
N PHE A 299 7.68 -10.11 -24.20
CA PHE A 299 6.33 -10.63 -24.55
C PHE A 299 5.23 -10.21 -23.56
N ALA A 300 5.54 -9.31 -22.63
CA ALA A 300 4.69 -9.01 -21.49
C ALA A 300 4.02 -7.64 -21.64
N SER A 301 2.88 -7.47 -20.96
CA SER A 301 2.14 -6.22 -21.00
C SER A 301 2.81 -5.11 -20.20
N GLY A 302 2.57 -3.88 -20.61
CA GLY A 302 2.86 -2.71 -19.80
C GLY A 302 1.94 -2.62 -18.58
N GLY A 303 2.42 -1.94 -17.54
CA GLY A 303 1.65 -1.66 -16.34
C GLY A 303 0.63 -0.54 -16.55
N ALA A 304 -0.45 -0.55 -15.78
CA ALA A 304 -1.42 0.54 -15.80
C ALA A 304 -0.83 1.85 -15.24
N GLY A 305 -1.25 3.00 -15.78
CA GLY A 305 -1.00 4.29 -15.18
C GLY A 305 -1.84 4.52 -13.92
N GLY A 306 -1.29 5.26 -12.96
CA GLY A 306 -1.98 5.62 -11.73
C GLY A 306 -3.03 6.71 -11.96
N ALA A 307 -4.09 6.72 -11.15
CA ALA A 307 -5.09 7.79 -11.20
C ALA A 307 -4.51 9.13 -10.72
N GLY A 308 -5.00 10.23 -11.27
CA GLY A 308 -4.76 11.57 -10.77
C GLY A 308 -5.49 11.82 -9.45
N GLY A 309 -4.89 12.65 -8.61
CA GLY A 309 -5.41 13.01 -7.30
C GLY A 309 -6.58 13.99 -7.38
N ILE A 310 -7.39 14.01 -6.32
CA ILE A 310 -8.51 14.93 -6.20
C ILE A 310 -7.97 16.35 -5.91
N GLY A 311 -8.48 17.35 -6.63
CA GLY A 311 -8.25 18.76 -6.36
C GLY A 311 -9.04 19.28 -5.17
N GLY A 312 -8.71 20.50 -4.77
CA GLY A 312 -9.34 21.22 -3.66
C GLY A 312 -10.84 21.43 -3.79
N PHE A 313 -11.50 22.03 -2.79
CA PHE A 313 -12.98 22.22 -2.81
C PHE A 313 -13.46 23.61 -3.22
N GLY A 314 -12.56 24.53 -3.59
CA GLY A 314 -12.89 25.94 -3.88
C GLY A 314 -12.69 26.35 -5.34
N ALA A 315 -12.97 27.62 -5.63
CA ALA A 315 -13.04 28.19 -6.99
C ALA A 315 -11.71 28.26 -7.76
N SER A 316 -10.68 27.51 -7.38
CA SER A 316 -9.44 27.36 -8.15
C SER A 316 -8.84 25.96 -8.06
N GLY A 317 -9.55 24.99 -7.45
CA GLY A 317 -9.04 23.64 -7.29
C GLY A 317 -9.11 22.81 -8.57
N THR A 318 -7.99 22.21 -8.97
CA THR A 318 -7.91 21.37 -10.18
C THR A 318 -7.59 19.92 -9.83
N GLY A 319 -8.19 18.98 -10.54
CA GLY A 319 -7.86 17.57 -10.43
C GLY A 319 -6.51 17.26 -11.06
N GLY A 320 -5.78 16.32 -10.48
CA GLY A 320 -4.51 15.86 -11.01
C GLY A 320 -4.69 15.05 -12.29
N ALA A 321 -3.72 15.11 -13.21
CA ALA A 321 -3.75 14.27 -14.40
C ALA A 321 -3.58 12.78 -14.04
N GLY A 322 -4.20 11.89 -14.81
CA GLY A 322 -3.90 10.46 -14.78
C GLY A 322 -2.52 10.17 -15.36
N GLY A 323 -1.85 9.14 -14.84
CA GLY A 323 -0.57 8.67 -15.34
C GLY A 323 -0.74 7.88 -16.64
N ASN A 324 0.28 7.90 -17.50
CA ASN A 324 0.25 7.11 -18.73
C ASN A 324 0.40 5.61 -18.40
N GLY A 325 -0.22 4.75 -19.20
CA GLY A 325 0.08 3.32 -19.21
C GLY A 325 1.49 3.06 -19.73
N GLY A 326 2.14 2.02 -19.22
CA GLY A 326 3.43 1.55 -19.73
C GLY A 326 3.27 0.84 -21.06
N ASN A 327 4.32 0.76 -21.85
CA ASN A 327 4.29 0.07 -23.14
C ASN A 327 4.36 -1.44 -22.94
N GLY A 328 3.75 -2.19 -23.86
CA GLY A 328 3.97 -3.62 -24.02
C GLY A 328 5.40 -3.94 -24.46
N GLY A 329 5.74 -5.22 -24.42
CA GLY A 329 7.06 -5.74 -24.74
C GLY A 329 7.58 -5.46 -26.14
N ILE A 330 8.90 -5.59 -26.32
CA ILE A 330 9.54 -5.30 -27.61
C ILE A 330 8.98 -6.16 -28.75
N ILE A 331 8.71 -7.45 -28.54
CA ILE A 331 8.14 -8.34 -29.56
C ILE A 331 6.62 -8.42 -29.41
N GLY A 332 6.12 -8.59 -28.18
CA GLY A 332 4.69 -8.58 -27.96
C GLY A 332 4.27 -8.25 -26.54
N GLY A 333 2.96 -8.17 -26.35
CA GLY A 333 2.33 -7.75 -25.11
C GLY A 333 1.50 -6.49 -25.30
N ASP A 334 0.42 -6.38 -24.55
CA ASP A 334 -0.47 -5.24 -24.65
C ASP A 334 0.10 -4.01 -23.93
N GLY A 335 -0.22 -2.83 -24.43
CA GLY A 335 0.02 -1.58 -23.73
C GLY A 335 -0.83 -1.49 -22.47
N GLY A 336 -0.27 -0.92 -21.41
CA GLY A 336 -0.98 -0.64 -20.17
C GLY A 336 -2.06 0.42 -20.37
N VAL A 337 -3.13 0.34 -19.59
CA VAL A 337 -4.18 1.37 -19.60
C VAL A 337 -3.68 2.67 -18.98
N GLY A 338 -4.12 3.81 -19.51
CA GLY A 338 -3.92 5.11 -18.90
C GLY A 338 -4.76 5.28 -17.63
N GLY A 339 -4.21 6.00 -16.66
CA GLY A 339 -4.88 6.32 -15.41
C GLY A 339 -5.98 7.36 -15.58
N GLN A 340 -6.99 7.31 -14.71
CA GLN A 340 -8.07 8.30 -14.73
C GLN A 340 -7.58 9.67 -14.28
N GLY A 341 -8.12 10.74 -14.85
CA GLY A 341 -7.95 12.09 -14.33
C GLY A 341 -8.68 12.28 -13.00
N GLY A 342 -8.08 13.03 -12.08
CA GLY A 342 -8.67 13.35 -10.78
C GLY A 342 -9.79 14.39 -10.88
N THR A 343 -10.71 14.39 -9.93
CA THR A 343 -11.79 15.37 -9.89
C THR A 343 -11.31 16.71 -9.36
N GLY A 344 -11.81 17.84 -9.87
CA GLY A 344 -11.53 19.17 -9.31
C GLY A 344 -12.66 20.15 -9.60
N PRO A 345 -13.00 21.08 -8.68
CA PRO A 345 -14.16 21.97 -8.80
C PRO A 345 -14.09 22.87 -10.02
N THR A 346 -12.93 23.40 -10.39
CA THR A 346 -12.82 24.27 -11.57
C THR A 346 -12.38 23.55 -12.84
N GLN A 347 -11.54 22.53 -12.69
CA GLN A 347 -11.06 21.74 -13.81
C GLN A 347 -10.81 20.31 -13.34
N GLY A 348 -11.43 19.35 -14.02
CA GLY A 348 -11.08 17.94 -13.88
C GLY A 348 -9.72 17.66 -14.52
N GLY A 349 -8.95 16.77 -13.93
CA GLY A 349 -7.66 16.35 -14.46
C GLY A 349 -7.81 15.62 -15.79
N ILE A 350 -6.83 15.74 -16.67
CA ILE A 350 -6.81 14.97 -17.91
C ILE A 350 -6.59 13.48 -17.63
N GLY A 351 -7.22 12.60 -18.40
CA GLY A 351 -6.94 11.18 -18.37
C GLY A 351 -5.57 10.87 -18.97
N GLY A 352 -4.88 9.87 -18.43
CA GLY A 352 -3.60 9.41 -18.91
C GLY A 352 -3.72 8.70 -20.26
N THR A 353 -2.67 8.77 -21.08
CA THR A 353 -2.64 8.03 -22.35
C THR A 353 -2.45 6.53 -22.11
N GLY A 354 -3.03 5.69 -22.96
CA GLY A 354 -2.73 4.27 -22.98
C GLY A 354 -1.34 4.00 -23.57
N GLY A 355 -0.66 2.98 -23.06
CA GLY A 355 0.65 2.56 -23.58
C GLY A 355 0.55 1.91 -24.96
N ALA A 356 1.64 1.93 -25.72
CA ALA A 356 1.69 1.21 -26.99
C ALA A 356 1.75 -0.31 -26.77
N GLY A 357 1.15 -1.09 -27.67
CA GLY A 357 1.35 -2.53 -27.75
C GLY A 357 2.75 -2.88 -28.27
N GLY A 358 3.16 -4.13 -28.07
CA GLY A 358 4.45 -4.62 -28.53
C GLY A 358 4.57 -4.75 -30.04
N PHE A 359 5.77 -4.57 -30.59
CA PHE A 359 5.98 -4.31 -32.03
C PHE A 359 5.37 -5.36 -32.96
N VAL A 360 5.53 -6.67 -32.69
CA VAL A 360 5.01 -7.73 -33.58
C VAL A 360 3.55 -8.03 -33.29
N SER A 361 3.21 -8.17 -32.00
CA SER A 361 1.86 -8.50 -31.57
C SER A 361 1.51 -7.86 -30.24
N GLY A 362 0.51 -7.00 -30.23
CA GLY A 362 0.04 -6.36 -29.00
C GLY A 362 -1.00 -5.31 -29.28
N ASN A 363 -2.03 -5.27 -28.44
CA ASN A 363 -3.02 -4.21 -28.49
C ASN A 363 -2.47 -2.95 -27.80
N GLY A 364 -2.88 -1.79 -28.29
CA GLY A 364 -2.67 -0.56 -27.56
C GLY A 364 -3.52 -0.50 -26.30
N GLY A 365 -2.99 0.08 -25.24
CA GLY A 365 -3.72 0.30 -23.99
C GLY A 365 -4.83 1.33 -24.17
N ALA A 366 -5.94 1.18 -23.45
CA ALA A 366 -6.98 2.21 -23.42
C ALA A 366 -6.47 3.49 -22.75
N GLY A 367 -6.91 4.66 -23.23
CA GLY A 367 -6.72 5.92 -22.53
C GLY A 367 -7.62 6.04 -21.31
N GLY A 368 -7.15 6.73 -20.28
CA GLY A 368 -7.94 7.05 -19.09
C GLY A 368 -9.02 8.09 -19.40
N ALA A 369 -10.17 8.00 -18.76
CA ALA A 369 -11.15 9.07 -18.74
C ALA A 369 -10.62 10.32 -18.03
N GLY A 370 -11.12 11.48 -18.45
CA GLY A 370 -10.89 12.74 -17.76
C GLY A 370 -11.70 12.83 -16.46
N GLY A 371 -11.18 13.62 -15.52
CA GLY A 371 -11.80 13.83 -14.22
C GLY A 371 -13.05 14.71 -14.29
N GLY A 372 -13.97 14.49 -13.35
CA GLY A 372 -15.16 15.33 -13.21
C GLY A 372 -14.85 16.72 -12.61
N SER A 373 -15.78 17.66 -12.81
CA SER A 373 -15.66 19.02 -12.31
C SER A 373 -17.00 19.69 -12.07
N LEU A 374 -17.03 20.87 -11.43
CA LEU A 374 -18.20 21.74 -11.44
C LEU A 374 -18.19 22.66 -12.67
N ASP A 375 -17.01 23.09 -13.17
CA ASP A 375 -16.88 24.07 -14.26
C ASP A 375 -16.36 23.49 -15.60
N HIS A 376 -15.26 22.72 -15.58
CA HIS A 376 -14.68 22.16 -16.81
C HIS A 376 -14.27 20.70 -16.58
N GLY A 377 -14.90 19.77 -17.28
CA GLY A 377 -14.48 18.37 -17.29
C GLY A 377 -13.06 18.21 -17.83
N GLY A 378 -12.30 17.26 -17.30
CA GLY A 378 -10.98 16.92 -17.83
C GLY A 378 -11.09 16.22 -19.19
N ALA A 379 -10.13 16.43 -20.09
CA ALA A 379 -10.09 15.67 -21.33
C ALA A 379 -9.80 14.19 -21.06
N GLY A 380 -10.40 13.29 -21.85
CA GLY A 380 -10.00 11.89 -21.89
C GLY A 380 -8.62 11.72 -22.54
N GLY A 381 -7.86 10.75 -22.06
CA GLY A 381 -6.56 10.37 -22.59
C GLY A 381 -6.70 9.60 -23.91
N ALA A 382 -5.70 9.73 -24.79
CA ALA A 382 -5.67 8.96 -26.03
C ALA A 382 -5.42 7.47 -25.76
N GLY A 383 -5.99 6.60 -26.59
CA GLY A 383 -5.63 5.19 -26.65
C GLY A 383 -4.23 5.00 -27.25
N GLY A 384 -3.54 3.96 -26.81
CA GLY A 384 -2.23 3.57 -27.32
C GLY A 384 -2.33 2.93 -28.70
N LYS A 385 -1.23 2.97 -29.46
CA LYS A 385 -1.15 2.26 -30.75
C LYS A 385 -0.94 0.77 -30.56
N SER A 386 -1.40 -0.05 -31.50
CA SER A 386 -1.04 -1.48 -31.54
C SER A 386 0.38 -1.69 -32.06
N GLY A 387 0.85 -2.93 -32.00
CA GLY A 387 1.93 -3.41 -32.89
C GLY A 387 1.42 -3.76 -34.29
N LEU A 388 2.27 -4.43 -35.08
CA LEU A 388 1.94 -4.93 -36.42
C LEU A 388 0.64 -5.73 -36.42
N VAL A 389 0.50 -6.67 -35.47
CA VAL A 389 -0.76 -7.41 -35.25
C VAL A 389 -1.37 -6.99 -33.91
N GLY A 390 -2.56 -6.39 -33.94
CA GLY A 390 -3.26 -5.98 -32.74
C GLY A 390 -4.21 -4.82 -33.00
N ASN A 391 -5.08 -4.57 -32.03
CA ASN A 391 -6.02 -3.46 -32.09
C ASN A 391 -5.45 -2.23 -31.41
N GLY A 392 -5.76 -1.04 -31.93
CA GLY A 392 -5.50 0.20 -31.23
C GLY A 392 -6.34 0.30 -29.96
N GLY A 393 -5.82 0.98 -28.94
CA GLY A 393 -6.52 1.18 -27.68
C GLY A 393 -7.67 2.18 -27.82
N SER A 394 -8.77 2.00 -27.09
CA SER A 394 -9.84 3.00 -27.06
C SER A 394 -9.38 4.29 -26.37
N GLY A 395 -9.82 5.44 -26.87
CA GLY A 395 -9.67 6.72 -26.18
C GLY A 395 -10.56 6.81 -24.95
N GLY A 396 -10.12 7.56 -23.95
CA GLY A 396 -10.86 7.77 -22.70
C GLY A 396 -12.01 8.76 -22.88
N ALA A 397 -13.07 8.60 -22.10
CA ALA A 397 -14.18 9.56 -22.11
C ALA A 397 -13.75 10.92 -21.52
N GLY A 398 -14.38 11.99 -22.01
CA GLY A 398 -14.28 13.30 -21.38
C GLY A 398 -14.95 13.33 -20.01
N GLY A 399 -14.40 14.13 -19.10
CA GLY A 399 -14.91 14.32 -17.75
C GLY A 399 -16.28 15.00 -17.73
N VAL A 400 -17.12 14.57 -16.80
CA VAL A 400 -18.46 15.11 -16.60
C VAL A 400 -18.39 16.38 -15.75
N PRO A 401 -18.90 17.52 -16.24
CA PRO A 401 -18.97 18.75 -15.47
C PRO A 401 -20.28 18.86 -14.67
N GLY A 402 -20.38 19.91 -13.84
CA GLY A 402 -21.62 20.32 -13.18
C GLY A 402 -22.66 20.86 -14.17
N SER A 403 -23.83 21.24 -13.65
CA SER A 403 -24.92 21.79 -14.48
C SER A 403 -24.52 23.15 -15.07
N GLY A 404 -24.54 23.27 -16.41
CA GLY A 404 -24.24 24.52 -17.13
C GLY A 404 -22.76 24.73 -17.50
N ALA A 405 -21.93 23.71 -17.28
CA ALA A 405 -20.48 23.76 -17.41
C ALA A 405 -19.93 22.97 -18.62
N VAL A 406 -18.65 23.13 -18.95
CA VAL A 406 -18.03 22.62 -20.18
C VAL A 406 -17.58 21.18 -19.98
N TRP A 407 -17.98 20.29 -20.89
CA TRP A 407 -17.58 18.88 -20.84
C TRP A 407 -16.11 18.71 -21.21
N GLY A 408 -15.48 17.65 -20.70
CA GLY A 408 -14.19 17.24 -21.23
C GLY A 408 -14.31 16.74 -22.66
N SER A 409 -13.29 16.97 -23.49
CA SER A 409 -13.20 16.32 -24.80
C SER A 409 -12.93 14.83 -24.63
N GLY A 410 -13.44 14.01 -25.54
CA GLY A 410 -13.08 12.61 -25.62
C GLY A 410 -11.65 12.43 -26.13
N GLY A 411 -10.94 11.42 -25.64
CA GLY A 411 -9.62 11.06 -26.13
C GLY A 411 -9.71 10.33 -27.47
N ASN A 412 -8.72 10.51 -28.34
CA ASN A 412 -8.69 9.78 -29.61
C ASN A 412 -8.40 8.29 -29.37
N GLY A 413 -9.00 7.42 -30.19
CA GLY A 413 -8.61 6.02 -30.26
C GLY A 413 -7.22 5.88 -30.88
N GLY A 414 -6.50 4.85 -30.45
CA GLY A 414 -5.19 4.51 -31.00
C GLY A 414 -5.30 3.80 -32.34
N ASP A 415 -4.27 3.93 -33.16
CA ASP A 415 -4.22 3.29 -34.47
C ASP A 415 -3.82 1.82 -34.35
N ALA A 416 -4.34 1.01 -35.27
CA ALA A 416 -3.73 -0.27 -35.62
C ALA A 416 -2.69 -0.08 -36.74
N GLU A 417 -1.67 -0.96 -36.79
CA GLU A 417 -0.58 -0.82 -37.76
C GLU A 417 -0.80 -1.67 -39.05
N LEU A 418 -0.62 -2.99 -39.00
CA LEU A 418 -0.70 -3.85 -40.20
C LEU A 418 -2.01 -4.65 -40.24
N ILE A 419 -2.32 -5.38 -39.16
CA ILE A 419 -3.51 -6.22 -39.00
C ILE A 419 -4.16 -5.89 -37.66
N GLY A 420 -5.38 -5.35 -37.70
CA GLY A 420 -6.22 -5.12 -36.51
C GLY A 420 -7.09 -3.87 -36.63
N PHE A 421 -8.02 -3.73 -35.70
CA PHE A 421 -8.98 -2.63 -35.68
C PHE A 421 -8.41 -1.40 -34.98
N GLY A 422 -8.73 -0.22 -35.51
CA GLY A 422 -8.47 1.03 -34.80
C GLY A 422 -9.30 1.11 -33.52
N GLY A 423 -8.74 1.75 -32.50
CA GLY A 423 -9.44 1.98 -31.24
C GLY A 423 -10.57 2.98 -31.40
N ASN A 424 -11.65 2.80 -30.63
CA ASN A 424 -12.76 3.76 -30.64
C ASN A 424 -12.35 5.08 -29.96
N GLY A 425 -12.87 6.20 -30.45
CA GLY A 425 -12.74 7.49 -29.79
C GLY A 425 -13.59 7.55 -28.52
N GLY A 426 -13.13 8.33 -27.55
CA GLY A 426 -13.82 8.55 -26.28
C GLY A 426 -15.03 9.46 -26.44
N ASN A 427 -16.07 9.20 -25.64
CA ASN A 427 -17.29 10.00 -25.64
C ASN A 427 -17.08 11.38 -25.00
N SER A 428 -17.88 12.36 -25.42
CA SER A 428 -17.96 13.70 -24.80
C SER A 428 -19.38 14.25 -24.92
N LYS A 429 -19.57 15.55 -24.68
CA LYS A 429 -20.79 16.29 -25.03
C LYS A 429 -20.45 17.71 -25.46
N ALA A 430 -21.24 18.28 -26.38
CA ALA A 430 -21.05 19.64 -26.87
C ALA A 430 -21.05 20.68 -25.72
N PRO A 431 -20.18 21.72 -25.77
CA PRO A 431 -19.36 22.14 -26.92
C PRO A 431 -18.02 21.37 -27.08
N ALA A 432 -17.71 20.41 -26.21
CA ALA A 432 -16.48 19.63 -26.32
C ALA A 432 -16.61 18.51 -27.35
N ASN A 433 -15.53 18.29 -28.10
CA ASN A 433 -15.53 17.33 -29.21
C ASN A 433 -15.31 15.90 -28.69
N PRO A 434 -16.06 14.92 -29.24
CA PRO A 434 -15.74 13.52 -29.02
C PRO A 434 -14.39 13.18 -29.65
N GLY A 435 -13.75 12.13 -29.15
CA GLY A 435 -12.50 11.65 -29.71
C GLY A 435 -12.71 11.05 -31.10
N SER A 436 -11.74 11.21 -31.98
CA SER A 436 -11.73 10.47 -33.25
C SER A 436 -11.44 8.99 -33.00
N GLY A 437 -12.04 8.11 -33.80
CA GLY A 437 -11.58 6.72 -33.89
C GLY A 437 -10.18 6.65 -34.50
N GLY A 438 -9.39 5.66 -34.10
CA GLY A 438 -8.08 5.39 -34.66
C GLY A 438 -8.16 4.71 -36.03
N ALA A 439 -7.09 4.77 -36.80
CA ALA A 439 -6.98 4.08 -38.08
C ALA A 439 -6.98 2.55 -37.90
N GLY A 440 -7.57 1.83 -38.85
CA GLY A 440 -7.44 0.37 -38.94
C GLY A 440 -6.13 -0.05 -39.60
N GLY A 441 -5.76 -1.32 -39.47
CA GLY A 441 -4.54 -1.86 -40.05
C GLY A 441 -4.49 -1.76 -41.58
N LEU A 442 -3.29 -1.51 -42.11
CA LEU A 442 -3.05 -1.29 -43.55
C LEU A 442 -3.50 -2.46 -44.45
N LEU A 443 -3.41 -3.70 -43.96
CA LEU A 443 -3.78 -4.91 -44.71
C LEU A 443 -5.16 -5.43 -44.34
N PHE A 444 -5.48 -5.42 -43.05
CA PHE A 444 -6.77 -5.86 -42.55
C PHE A 444 -7.16 -5.12 -41.27
N GLY A 445 -8.39 -4.64 -41.23
CA GLY A 445 -8.97 -3.97 -40.06
C GLY A 445 -9.74 -2.71 -40.44
N ALA A 446 -10.81 -2.43 -39.69
CA ALA A 446 -11.58 -1.21 -39.84
C ALA A 446 -11.06 -0.11 -38.90
N PRO A 447 -11.20 1.17 -39.28
CA PRO A 447 -11.04 2.28 -38.35
C PRO A 447 -12.00 2.14 -37.16
N GLY A 448 -11.57 2.62 -36.00
CA GLY A 448 -12.45 2.75 -34.85
C GLY A 448 -13.57 3.75 -35.10
N VAL A 449 -14.67 3.62 -34.35
CA VAL A 449 -15.73 4.63 -34.43
C VAL A 449 -15.35 5.87 -33.63
N ASN A 450 -15.80 7.05 -34.08
CA ASN A 450 -15.69 8.27 -33.29
C ASN A 450 -16.55 8.15 -32.02
N GLY A 451 -16.16 8.85 -30.97
CA GLY A 451 -16.94 8.90 -29.73
C GLY A 451 -18.32 9.52 -29.94
N SER A 452 -19.26 9.16 -29.07
CA SER A 452 -20.59 9.78 -29.04
C SER A 452 -20.58 11.13 -28.34
N ALA A 453 -21.52 12.00 -28.72
CA ALA A 453 -21.82 13.28 -28.09
C ALA A 453 -23.01 13.19 -27.11
#